data_AF-A0A8S3WMB3-F1
#
_entry.id   AF-A0A8S3WMB3-F1
#
_cell.length_a   1.000
_cell.length_b   1.000
_cell.length_c   1.000
_cell.angle_alpha   90.00
_cell.angle_beta   90.00
_cell.angle_gamma   90.00
#
_symmetry.space_group_name_H-M   'P 1'
#
loop_
_entity.id
_entity.type
_entity.pdbx_description
1 polymer ?
#
loop_
_entity_poly.entity_id
_entity_poly.type
_entity_poly.pdbx_seq_one_letter_code
_entity_poly.pdbx_strand_id
1 'polypeptide(L)'
;MGNDNCYTADLLYRMYCDDSNQLYMLYLKQTLKDVQIALKAFEGEDNDPTKLLDTLVFLMQSLGKNIVFPTFDLLTTPIPNECMYANPHLGYTFEQKMLKTS
;
A
#
# COMPACT_ATOMS: atom_id res chain seq x y z
N MET A 1 -25.65 3.15 28.18
CA MET A 1 -25.80 2.67 26.78
C MET A 1 -25.82 3.78 25.72
N GLY A 2 -25.92 5.08 26.05
CA GLY A 2 -25.83 6.17 25.05
C GLY A 2 -24.45 6.83 24.91
N ASN A 3 -23.52 6.59 25.85
CA ASN A 3 -22.25 7.30 25.91
C ASN A 3 -21.18 6.69 24.98
N ASP A 4 -21.21 5.37 24.78
CA ASP A 4 -20.20 4.63 24.01
C ASP A 4 -20.29 4.90 22.50
N ASN A 5 -21.52 5.10 21.99
CA ASN A 5 -21.75 5.46 20.59
C ASN A 5 -21.26 6.88 20.29
N CYS A 6 -21.51 7.84 21.20
CA CYS A 6 -21.00 9.20 21.08
C CYS A 6 -19.47 9.24 21.18
N TYR A 7 -18.89 8.44 22.08
CA TYR A 7 -17.45 8.31 22.22
C TYR A 7 -16.80 7.73 20.97
N THR A 8 -17.38 6.68 20.39
CA THR A 8 -16.87 6.08 19.14
C THR A 8 -16.98 7.03 17.96
N ALA A 9 -18.10 7.76 17.85
CA ALA A 9 -18.28 8.76 16.81
C ALA A 9 -17.28 9.91 16.92
N ASP A 10 -17.02 10.40 18.13
CA ASP A 10 -16.02 11.45 18.39
C ASP A 10 -14.60 10.95 18.10
N LEU A 11 -14.27 9.71 18.47
CA LEU A 11 -12.99 9.09 18.14
C LEU A 11 -12.80 8.96 16.62
N LEU A 12 -13.80 8.46 15.90
CA LEU A 12 -13.75 8.34 14.43
C LEU A 12 -13.61 9.70 13.76
N TYR A 13 -14.32 10.71 14.26
CA TYR A 13 -14.21 12.08 13.77
C TYR A 13 -12.78 12.62 13.94
N ARG A 14 -12.20 12.46 15.14
CA ARG A 14 -10.81 12.86 15.40
C ARG A 14 -9.82 12.10 14.52
N MET A 15 -10.02 10.79 14.33
CA MET A 15 -9.18 9.99 13.45
C MET A 15 -9.27 10.44 11.99
N TYR A 16 -10.46 10.82 11.52
CA TYR A 16 -10.66 11.31 10.16
C TYR A 16 -10.06 12.71 9.94
N CYS A 17 -10.09 13.57 10.95
CA CYS A 17 -9.51 14.91 10.91
C CYS A 17 -7.99 14.93 11.08
N ASP A 18 -7.36 13.82 11.43
CA ASP A 18 -5.91 13.71 11.58
C ASP A 18 -5.24 13.52 10.21
N ASP A 19 -4.38 14.46 9.82
CA ASP A 19 -3.68 14.43 8.54
C ASP A 19 -2.75 13.23 8.40
N SER A 20 -2.16 12.73 9.50
CA SER A 20 -1.30 11.55 9.48
C SER A 20 -2.12 10.30 9.16
N ASN A 21 -3.29 10.15 9.78
CA ASN A 21 -4.22 9.07 9.45
C ASN A 21 -4.67 9.13 8.00
N GLN A 22 -4.94 10.33 7.48
CA GLN A 22 -5.29 10.48 6.07
C GLN A 22 -4.15 10.08 5.14
N LEU A 23 -2.92 10.46 5.46
CA LEU A 23 -1.72 10.01 4.73
C LEU A 23 -1.60 8.47 4.78
N TYR A 24 -1.71 7.84 5.95
CA TYR A 24 -1.71 6.38 6.05
C TYR A 24 -2.80 5.73 5.20
N MET A 25 -4.02 6.28 5.19
CA MET A 25 -5.12 5.78 4.37
C MET A 25 -4.84 5.91 2.86
N LEU A 26 -4.20 6.99 2.41
CA LEU A 26 -3.80 7.17 1.02
C LEU A 26 -2.77 6.12 0.60
N TYR A 27 -1.76 5.87 1.44
CA TYR A 27 -0.76 4.84 1.21
C TYR A 27 -1.39 3.43 1.19
N LEU A 28 -2.15 3.09 2.25
CA LEU A 28 -2.81 1.79 2.38
C LEU A 28 -3.77 1.51 1.22
N LYS A 29 -4.52 2.51 0.77
CA LYS A 29 -5.45 2.35 -0.36
C LYS A 29 -4.75 1.85 -1.61
N GLN A 30 -3.56 2.37 -1.92
CA GLN A 30 -2.81 1.95 -3.10
C GLN A 30 -2.30 0.52 -2.95
N THR A 31 -1.69 0.19 -1.80
CA THR A 31 -1.19 -1.16 -1.49
C THR A 31 -2.31 -2.21 -1.51
N LEU A 32 -3.44 -1.92 -0.86
CA LEU A 32 -4.58 -2.83 -0.77
C LEU A 32 -5.23 -3.08 -2.13
N LYS A 33 -5.22 -2.10 -3.04
CA LYS A 33 -5.72 -2.27 -4.40
C LYS A 33 -4.96 -3.37 -5.14
N ASP A 34 -3.63 -3.34 -5.09
CA ASP A 34 -2.79 -4.31 -5.80
C ASP A 34 -2.93 -5.72 -5.19
N VAL A 35 -2.97 -5.80 -3.86
CA VAL A 35 -3.24 -7.06 -3.14
C VAL A 35 -4.61 -7.63 -3.52
N GLN A 36 -5.63 -6.78 -3.59
CA GLN A 36 -6.99 -7.23 -3.92
C GLN A 36 -7.12 -7.70 -5.37
N ILE A 37 -6.38 -7.10 -6.31
CA ILE A 37 -6.30 -7.58 -7.69
C ILE A 37 -5.70 -8.99 -7.72
N ALA A 38 -4.60 -9.21 -7.00
CA ALA A 38 -3.99 -10.52 -6.91
C ALA A 38 -4.93 -11.55 -6.28
N LEU A 39 -5.54 -11.25 -5.12
CA LEU A 39 -6.48 -12.15 -4.45
C LEU A 39 -7.61 -12.60 -5.38
N LYS A 40 -8.26 -11.66 -6.09
CA LYS A 40 -9.31 -11.99 -7.05
C LYS A 40 -8.84 -12.88 -8.19
N ALA A 41 -7.60 -12.68 -8.66
CA ALA A 41 -7.01 -13.54 -9.67
C ALA A 41 -6.81 -14.97 -9.14
N PHE A 42 -6.42 -15.13 -7.87
CA PHE A 42 -6.25 -16.44 -7.24
C PHE A 42 -7.57 -17.13 -6.87
N GLU A 43 -8.62 -16.37 -6.55
CA GLU A 43 -9.97 -16.88 -6.23
C GLU A 43 -10.77 -17.31 -7.46
N GLY A 44 -10.27 -17.04 -8.69
CA GLY A 44 -10.96 -17.43 -9.93
C GLY A 44 -11.13 -18.94 -10.08
N GLU A 45 -12.20 -19.36 -10.77
CA GLU A 45 -12.60 -20.77 -10.86
C GLU A 45 -11.77 -21.57 -11.89
N ASP A 46 -11.17 -20.89 -12.87
CA ASP A 46 -10.42 -21.51 -13.99
C ASP A 46 -9.14 -20.71 -14.27
N ASN A 47 -8.21 -20.76 -13.30
CA ASN A 47 -7.00 -19.94 -13.33
C ASN A 47 -5.83 -20.64 -14.02
N ASP A 48 -5.36 -20.05 -15.10
CA ASP A 48 -4.10 -20.42 -15.74
C ASP A 48 -2.91 -20.22 -14.76
N PRO A 49 -2.15 -21.27 -14.43
CA PRO A 49 -1.04 -21.18 -13.47
C PRO A 49 0.05 -20.18 -13.88
N THR A 50 0.28 -19.98 -15.18
CA THR A 50 1.27 -19.02 -15.67
C THR A 50 0.79 -17.58 -15.47
N LYS A 51 -0.50 -17.32 -15.67
CA LYS A 51 -1.10 -16.00 -15.37
C LYS A 51 -1.13 -15.68 -13.88
N LEU A 52 -1.34 -16.70 -13.03
CA LEU A 52 -1.23 -16.54 -11.58
C LEU A 52 0.18 -16.18 -11.16
N LEU A 53 1.19 -16.81 -11.75
CA LEU A 53 2.60 -16.48 -11.53
C LEU A 53 2.89 -15.03 -11.96
N ASP A 54 2.46 -14.62 -13.16
CA ASP A 54 2.63 -13.24 -13.63
C ASP A 54 1.96 -12.23 -12.68
N THR A 55 0.77 -12.55 -12.17
CA THR A 55 0.04 -11.72 -11.20
C THR A 55 0.80 -11.60 -9.89
N LEU A 56 1.36 -12.70 -9.38
CA LEU A 56 2.15 -12.70 -8.16
C LEU A 56 3.46 -11.92 -8.33
N VAL A 57 4.14 -12.10 -9.46
CA VAL A 57 5.36 -11.35 -9.82
C VAL A 57 5.06 -9.86 -9.90
N PHE A 58 3.95 -9.48 -10.55
CA PHE A 58 3.50 -8.09 -10.60
C PHE A 58 3.26 -7.51 -9.21
N LEU A 59 2.58 -8.24 -8.33
CA LEU A 59 2.32 -7.81 -6.95
C LEU A 59 3.65 -7.58 -6.20
N MET A 60 4.58 -8.54 -6.25
CA MET A 60 5.88 -8.41 -5.58
C MET A 60 6.66 -7.20 -6.09
N GLN A 61 6.70 -6.99 -7.41
CA GLN A 61 7.35 -5.82 -8.00
C GLN A 61 6.66 -4.51 -7.63
N SER A 62 5.33 -4.46 -7.61
CA SER A 62 4.58 -3.24 -7.25
C SER A 62 4.87 -2.82 -5.81
N LEU A 63 4.81 -3.78 -4.88
CA LEU A 63 5.11 -3.54 -3.47
C LEU A 63 6.58 -3.20 -3.26
N GLY A 64 7.47 -3.91 -3.96
CA GLY A 64 8.92 -3.72 -3.88
C GLY A 64 9.36 -2.32 -4.32
N LYS A 65 8.79 -1.77 -5.40
CA LYS A 65 9.14 -0.43 -5.93
C LYS A 65 8.93 0.71 -4.93
N ASN A 66 8.09 0.49 -3.92
CA ASN A 66 7.87 1.48 -2.86
C ASN A 66 8.95 1.41 -1.76
N ILE A 67 9.85 0.41 -1.79
CA ILE A 67 10.79 0.12 -0.70
C ILE A 67 12.24 0.06 -1.21
N VAL A 68 12.45 -0.46 -2.43
CA VAL A 68 13.78 -0.60 -3.06
C VAL A 68 13.95 0.35 -4.23
N PHE A 69 15.21 0.59 -4.62
CA PHE A 69 15.52 1.38 -5.82
C PHE A 69 14.87 0.78 -7.09
N PRO A 70 14.41 1.61 -8.04
CA PRO A 70 13.81 1.12 -9.29
C PRO A 70 14.72 0.22 -10.14
N THR A 71 16.04 0.33 -9.94
CA THR A 71 17.06 -0.46 -10.65
C THR A 71 17.36 -1.80 -9.97
N PHE A 72 16.77 -2.07 -8.81
CA PHE A 72 17.00 -3.30 -8.04
C PHE A 72 16.02 -4.40 -8.48
N ASP A 73 16.54 -5.58 -8.80
CA ASP A 73 15.71 -6.74 -9.14
C ASP A 73 15.32 -7.51 -7.88
N LEU A 74 14.12 -7.22 -7.39
CA LEU A 74 13.55 -7.82 -6.18
C LEU A 74 13.31 -9.34 -6.28
N LEU A 75 13.28 -9.91 -7.49
CA LEU A 75 12.94 -11.32 -7.69
C LEU A 75 14.15 -12.25 -7.61
N THR A 76 15.34 -11.73 -7.89
CA THR A 76 16.55 -12.54 -8.05
C THR A 76 17.64 -12.22 -7.04
N THR A 77 17.57 -11.08 -6.37
CA THR A 77 18.62 -10.63 -5.45
C THR A 77 18.12 -10.50 -4.00
N PRO A 78 18.89 -10.99 -3.00
CA PRO A 78 18.58 -10.75 -1.60
C PRO A 78 18.65 -9.25 -1.32
N ILE A 79 17.63 -8.68 -0.67
CA ILE A 79 17.56 -7.24 -0.38
C ILE A 79 18.63 -6.88 0.68
N PRO A 80 19.71 -6.17 0.32
CA PRO A 80 20.66 -5.64 1.29
C PRO A 80 20.04 -4.39 1.94
N ASN A 81 20.39 -4.11 3.21
CA ASN A 81 19.93 -2.90 3.91
C ASN A 81 20.26 -1.60 3.15
N GLU A 82 21.32 -1.61 2.34
CA GLU A 82 21.79 -0.46 1.55
C GLU A 82 20.92 -0.16 0.33
N CYS A 83 20.07 -1.10 -0.09
CA CYS A 83 19.20 -0.93 -1.27
C CYS A 83 17.81 -0.39 -0.91
N MET A 84 17.58 -0.04 0.35
CA MET A 84 16.36 0.65 0.78
C MET A 84 16.36 2.07 0.21
N TYR A 85 15.30 2.42 -0.51
CA TYR A 85 15.20 3.71 -1.15
C TYR A 85 14.93 4.79 -0.11
N ALA A 86 15.84 5.76 0.02
CA ALA A 86 15.72 6.83 1.02
C ALA A 86 14.53 7.76 0.79
N ASN A 87 13.95 7.77 -0.42
CA ASN A 87 12.83 8.63 -0.78
C ASN A 87 11.74 7.84 -1.54
N PRO A 88 11.10 6.88 -0.86
CA PRO A 88 10.15 5.97 -1.49
C PRO A 88 9.02 6.74 -2.17
N HIS A 89 8.64 6.32 -3.38
CA HIS A 89 7.47 6.90 -4.04
C HIS A 89 6.22 6.32 -3.40
N LEU A 90 5.58 7.09 -2.51
CA LEU A 90 4.43 6.65 -1.69
C LEU A 90 3.10 6.91 -2.39
N GLY A 91 3.16 7.43 -3.62
CA GLY A 91 2.03 7.75 -4.49
C GLY A 91 1.82 9.25 -4.59
N TYR A 92 1.64 9.74 -5.82
CA TYR A 92 1.49 11.17 -6.11
C TYR A 92 0.54 11.90 -5.17
N THR A 93 -0.67 11.37 -4.93
CA THR A 93 -1.65 12.02 -4.05
C THR A 93 -1.18 12.12 -2.60
N PHE A 94 -0.46 11.11 -2.11
CA PHE A 94 0.13 11.09 -0.78
C PHE A 94 1.24 12.15 -0.68
N GLU A 95 2.16 12.16 -1.64
CA GLU A 95 3.30 13.09 -1.69
C GLU A 95 2.83 14.54 -1.79
N GLN A 96 1.86 14.83 -2.65
CA GLN A 96 1.26 16.16 -2.78
C GLN A 96 0.55 16.61 -1.49
N LYS A 97 0.03 15.69 -0.69
CA LYS A 97 -0.59 16.00 0.58
C LYS A 97 0.47 16.27 1.66
N MET A 98 1.54 15.49 1.72
CA MET A 98 2.66 15.76 2.62
C MET A 98 3.25 17.17 2.43
N LEU A 99 3.43 17.59 1.17
CA LEU A 99 3.95 18.92 0.84
C LEU A 99 3.04 20.07 1.31
N LYS A 100 1.75 19.81 1.54
CA LYS A 100 0.79 20.80 2.03
C LYS A 100 0.70 20.84 3.56
N THR A 101 1.19 19.81 4.24
CA THR A 101 1.17 19.67 5.70
C THR A 101 2.54 19.99 6.32
N SER A 102 3.57 20.21 5.50
CA SER A 102 4.92 20.64 5.91
C SER A 102 5.04 22.17 5.93
#